data_AF-A0A7V5WQN2-F1
#
_entry.id   AF-A0A7V5WQN2-F1
#
_cell.length_a   1.000
_cell.length_b   1.000
_cell.length_c   1.000
_cell.angle_alpha   90.00
_cell.angle_beta   90.00
_cell.angle_gamma   90.00
#
_symmetry.space_group_name_H-M   'P 1'
#
loop_
_entity.id
_entity.type
_entity.pdbx_description
1 polymer ?
#
loop_
_entity_poly.entity_id
_entity_poly.type
_entity_poly.pdbx_seq_one_letter_code
_entity_poly.pdbx_strand_id
1 'polypeptide(L)'
;LLALRWPVEIYGFTVLPLLIIYAMLLIMSLIDLDHLYLPDSLTLPAIFIAIGAAAYYQPLAGLPSLAEAAVGSAVAAGIIALINRLGSLIVRRMADTKERLWPIGMDQVNIAFVFGALGGWVWGLGFALLSVIVNLIARKPIRLEEKYMYLLWFVAIALSATKLIVSPVESLAGTFIAAGIVAIVGSFYWWFHEIFTGVAEDEDFDEPVAMGFGDVKLAAILGAILGWQSMLVALFLAFIIGAVVGVVVKIMGGSRIIPFGPPLVLGALIALFYGQQIISWYLGMLT
;
A
#
# COMPACT_ATOMS: atom_id res chain seq x y z
N LEU A 1 7.29 -22.29 -10.57
CA LEU A 1 6.96 -22.41 -9.12
C LEU A 1 5.46 -22.40 -8.87
N LEU A 2 4.71 -21.38 -9.31
CA LEU A 2 3.24 -21.32 -9.13
C LEU A 2 2.51 -22.54 -9.70
N ALA A 3 2.79 -22.92 -10.95
CA ALA A 3 2.21 -24.09 -11.59
C ALA A 3 2.59 -25.43 -10.91
N LEU A 4 3.68 -25.48 -10.12
CA LEU A 4 4.04 -26.68 -9.36
C LEU A 4 3.25 -26.77 -8.04
N ARG A 5 2.96 -25.62 -7.41
CA ARG A 5 2.20 -25.55 -6.16
C ARG A 5 0.70 -25.69 -6.39
N TRP A 6 0.21 -25.09 -7.47
CA TRP A 6 -1.16 -25.16 -7.93
C TRP A 6 -1.19 -25.65 -9.38
N PRO A 7 -1.03 -26.98 -9.60
CA PRO A 7 -1.12 -27.57 -10.93
C PRO A 7 -2.51 -27.40 -11.53
N VAL A 8 -2.54 -27.04 -12.82
CA VAL A 8 -3.78 -26.81 -13.60
C VAL A 8 -4.59 -28.10 -13.70
N GLU A 9 -3.94 -29.26 -13.62
CA GLU A 9 -4.60 -30.57 -13.65
C GLU A 9 -5.49 -30.82 -12.43
N ILE A 10 -5.13 -30.25 -11.27
CA ILE A 10 -5.87 -30.43 -10.00
C ILE A 10 -6.84 -29.27 -9.76
N TYR A 11 -6.38 -28.04 -10.01
CA TYR A 11 -7.12 -26.83 -9.67
C TYR A 11 -7.83 -26.20 -10.87
N GLY A 12 -7.63 -26.74 -12.07
CA GLY A 12 -8.26 -26.26 -13.31
C GLY A 12 -7.89 -24.82 -13.65
N PHE A 13 -8.81 -24.15 -14.34
CA PHE A 13 -8.67 -22.75 -14.71
C PHE A 13 -8.81 -21.77 -13.56
N THR A 14 -9.07 -22.25 -12.34
CA THR A 14 -9.01 -21.36 -11.18
C THR A 14 -7.62 -20.76 -11.10
N VAL A 15 -6.51 -21.48 -11.25
CA VAL A 15 -5.15 -20.90 -11.09
C VAL A 15 -4.82 -19.77 -12.09
N LEU A 16 -5.53 -19.64 -13.21
CA LEU A 16 -5.14 -18.79 -14.33
C LEU A 16 -4.91 -17.32 -13.95
N PRO A 17 -5.88 -16.57 -13.40
CA PRO A 17 -5.58 -15.17 -13.16
C PRO A 17 -4.58 -14.93 -11.99
N LEU A 18 -4.23 -15.94 -11.15
CA LEU A 18 -3.08 -15.84 -10.21
C LEU A 18 -1.78 -15.78 -11.00
N LEU A 19 -1.66 -16.64 -12.02
CA LEU A 19 -0.52 -16.65 -12.93
C LEU A 19 -0.43 -15.35 -13.72
N ILE A 20 -1.57 -14.82 -14.19
CA ILE A 20 -1.62 -13.55 -14.92
C ILE A 20 -1.15 -12.41 -14.03
N ILE A 21 -1.69 -12.29 -12.82
CA ILE A 21 -1.31 -11.19 -11.91
C ILE A 21 0.16 -11.32 -11.52
N TYR A 22 0.68 -12.52 -11.24
CA TYR A 22 2.10 -12.70 -10.95
C TYR A 22 2.99 -12.38 -12.16
N ALA A 23 2.59 -12.73 -13.37
CA ALA A 23 3.31 -12.34 -14.57
C ALA A 23 3.32 -10.81 -14.73
N MET A 24 2.18 -10.15 -14.49
CA MET A 24 2.09 -8.69 -14.49
C MET A 24 2.99 -8.05 -13.42
N LEU A 25 3.04 -8.62 -12.21
CA LEU A 25 3.93 -8.16 -11.12
C LEU A 25 5.40 -8.28 -11.47
N LEU A 26 5.80 -9.37 -12.14
CA LEU A 26 7.16 -9.51 -12.64
C LEU A 26 7.48 -8.46 -13.71
N ILE A 27 6.55 -8.22 -14.64
CA ILE A 27 6.71 -7.17 -15.67
C ILE A 27 6.83 -5.79 -15.01
N MET A 28 5.94 -5.46 -14.06
CA MET A 28 5.98 -4.20 -13.30
C MET A 28 7.30 -4.05 -12.54
N SER A 29 7.81 -5.11 -11.92
CA SER A 29 9.12 -5.09 -11.25
C SER A 29 10.27 -4.81 -12.21
N LEU A 30 10.22 -5.30 -13.45
CA LEU A 30 11.26 -5.02 -14.45
C LEU A 30 11.16 -3.58 -14.97
N ILE A 31 9.94 -3.10 -15.20
CA ILE A 31 9.69 -1.70 -15.56
C ILE A 31 10.22 -0.76 -14.47
N ASP A 32 9.96 -1.06 -13.19
CA ASP A 32 10.47 -0.27 -12.07
C ASP A 32 12.00 -0.31 -11.97
N LEU A 33 12.62 -1.47 -12.24
CA LEU A 33 14.08 -1.61 -12.26
C LEU A 33 14.73 -0.70 -13.32
N ASP A 34 14.11 -0.59 -14.49
CA ASP A 34 14.67 0.13 -15.65
C ASP A 34 14.29 1.62 -15.67
N HIS A 35 13.08 1.97 -15.20
CA HIS A 35 12.50 3.30 -15.35
C HIS A 35 12.18 4.03 -14.04
N LEU A 36 12.26 3.35 -12.87
CA LEU A 36 11.90 3.91 -11.56
C LEU A 36 10.47 4.47 -11.49
N TYR A 37 9.58 4.00 -12.36
CA TYR A 37 8.21 4.46 -12.48
C TYR A 37 7.28 3.28 -12.78
N LEU A 38 6.08 3.30 -12.19
CA LEU A 38 5.04 2.30 -12.41
C LEU A 38 3.80 2.93 -13.05
N PRO A 39 3.40 2.51 -14.26
CA PRO A 39 2.28 3.13 -14.96
C PRO A 39 0.93 2.83 -14.32
N ASP A 40 0.11 3.86 -14.18
CA ASP A 40 -1.23 3.79 -13.59
C ASP A 40 -2.19 2.92 -14.40
N SER A 41 -2.03 2.93 -15.73
CA SER A 41 -2.78 2.08 -16.66
C SER A 41 -2.56 0.58 -16.42
N LEU A 42 -1.48 0.20 -15.74
CA LEU A 42 -1.17 -1.19 -15.40
C LEU A 42 -1.49 -1.50 -13.94
N THR A 43 -1.06 -0.62 -13.02
CA THR A 43 -1.17 -0.86 -11.57
C THR A 43 -2.62 -0.80 -11.08
N LEU A 44 -3.39 0.20 -11.50
CA LEU A 44 -4.74 0.42 -10.98
C LEU A 44 -5.70 -0.70 -11.41
N PRO A 45 -5.86 -1.03 -12.70
CA PRO A 45 -6.67 -2.19 -13.09
C PRO A 45 -6.24 -3.48 -12.40
N ALA A 46 -4.93 -3.68 -12.18
CA ALA A 46 -4.41 -4.86 -11.52
C ALA A 46 -4.89 -5.00 -10.05
N ILE A 47 -5.13 -3.90 -9.32
CA ILE A 47 -5.69 -3.96 -7.95
C ILE A 47 -7.07 -4.61 -7.98
N PHE A 48 -7.96 -4.14 -8.87
CA PHE A 48 -9.32 -4.70 -8.98
C PHE A 48 -9.33 -6.12 -9.53
N ILE A 49 -8.47 -6.41 -10.51
CA ILE A 49 -8.30 -7.76 -11.03
C ILE A 49 -7.83 -8.69 -9.91
N ALA A 50 -6.89 -8.26 -9.06
CA ALA A 50 -6.39 -9.05 -7.95
C ALA A 50 -7.45 -9.31 -6.86
N ILE A 51 -8.23 -8.30 -6.50
CA ILE A 51 -9.35 -8.46 -5.56
C ILE A 51 -10.42 -9.39 -6.17
N GLY A 52 -10.83 -9.14 -7.42
CA GLY A 52 -11.84 -9.95 -8.11
C GLY A 52 -11.39 -11.40 -8.34
N ALA A 53 -10.11 -11.61 -8.62
CA ALA A 53 -9.50 -12.93 -8.75
C ALA A 53 -9.62 -13.78 -7.48
N ALA A 54 -9.65 -13.16 -6.29
CA ALA A 54 -9.83 -13.88 -5.04
C ALA A 54 -11.19 -14.61 -4.96
N ALA A 55 -12.22 -14.13 -5.67
CA ALA A 55 -13.48 -14.86 -5.79
C ALA A 55 -13.35 -16.16 -6.62
N TYR A 56 -12.31 -16.27 -7.44
CA TYR A 56 -12.08 -17.39 -8.35
C TYR A 56 -11.09 -18.42 -7.80
N TYR A 57 -10.14 -18.01 -6.94
CA TYR A 57 -9.14 -18.93 -6.33
C TYR A 57 -9.39 -19.29 -4.90
N GLN A 58 -10.53 -18.88 -4.33
CA GLN A 58 -10.92 -19.30 -3.00
C GLN A 58 -10.82 -20.84 -2.74
N PRO A 59 -10.93 -21.73 -3.76
CA PRO A 59 -10.66 -23.16 -3.57
C PRO A 59 -9.18 -23.54 -3.34
N LEU A 60 -8.23 -22.62 -3.56
CA LEU A 60 -6.79 -22.85 -3.39
C LEU A 60 -6.40 -22.71 -1.91
N ALA A 61 -5.91 -23.80 -1.32
CA ALA A 61 -5.45 -23.82 0.07
C ALA A 61 -4.40 -22.72 0.33
N GLY A 62 -4.73 -21.79 1.24
CA GLY A 62 -3.81 -20.74 1.71
C GLY A 62 -3.90 -19.39 1.00
N LEU A 63 -4.84 -19.18 0.08
CA LEU A 63 -5.12 -17.88 -0.54
C LEU A 63 -6.30 -17.16 0.14
N PRO A 64 -6.33 -15.81 0.11
CA PRO A 64 -7.37 -15.03 0.76
C PRO A 64 -8.73 -15.15 0.04
N SER A 65 -9.81 -15.10 0.82
CA SER A 65 -11.15 -14.84 0.33
C SER A 65 -11.30 -13.43 -0.26
N LEU A 66 -12.40 -13.14 -0.96
CA LEU A 66 -12.67 -11.81 -1.52
C LEU A 66 -12.59 -10.69 -0.47
N ALA A 67 -13.14 -10.92 0.73
CA ALA A 67 -13.10 -9.94 1.82
C ALA A 67 -11.67 -9.77 2.37
N GLU A 68 -10.94 -10.87 2.56
CA GLU A 68 -9.55 -10.83 3.02
C GLU A 68 -8.61 -10.20 2.00
N ALA A 69 -8.87 -10.37 0.70
CA ALA A 69 -8.15 -9.73 -0.38
C ALA A 69 -8.40 -8.22 -0.37
N ALA A 70 -9.66 -7.78 -0.23
CA ALA A 70 -9.99 -6.35 -0.12
C ALA A 70 -9.33 -5.70 1.11
N VAL A 71 -9.41 -6.37 2.28
CA VAL A 71 -8.75 -5.90 3.51
C VAL A 71 -7.23 -5.93 3.36
N GLY A 72 -6.67 -7.00 2.79
CA GLY A 72 -5.24 -7.14 2.54
C GLY A 72 -4.71 -6.05 1.63
N SER A 73 -5.43 -5.72 0.55
CA SER A 73 -5.13 -4.62 -0.36
C SER A 73 -5.10 -3.28 0.36
N ALA A 74 -6.15 -2.98 1.13
CA ALA A 74 -6.25 -1.75 1.92
C ALA A 74 -5.13 -1.65 2.97
N VAL A 75 -4.90 -2.70 3.76
CA VAL A 75 -3.84 -2.69 4.77
C VAL A 75 -2.46 -2.50 4.14
N ALA A 76 -2.17 -3.20 3.04
CA ALA A 76 -0.89 -3.10 2.34
C ALA A 76 -0.64 -1.68 1.81
N ALA A 77 -1.63 -1.12 1.12
CA ALA A 77 -1.59 0.26 0.65
C ALA A 77 -1.40 1.24 1.82
N GLY A 78 -2.15 1.06 2.91
CA GLY A 78 -2.08 1.93 4.08
C GLY A 78 -0.72 1.89 4.78
N ILE A 79 -0.10 0.71 4.90
CA ILE A 79 1.23 0.57 5.50
C ILE A 79 2.27 1.29 4.65
N ILE A 80 2.31 1.03 3.33
CA ILE A 80 3.30 1.67 2.45
C ILE A 80 3.04 3.18 2.35
N ALA A 81 1.78 3.61 2.31
CA ALA A 81 1.43 5.03 2.36
C ALA A 81 1.95 5.69 3.66
N LEU A 82 1.81 5.03 4.81
CA LEU A 82 2.32 5.57 6.07
C LEU A 82 3.85 5.70 6.05
N ILE A 83 4.54 4.66 5.57
CA ILE A 83 6.01 4.65 5.43
C ILE A 83 6.46 5.76 4.48
N ASN A 84 5.83 5.87 3.32
CA ASN A 84 6.09 6.91 2.33
C ASN A 84 5.96 8.30 2.98
N ARG A 85 4.86 8.55 3.68
CA ARG A 85 4.54 9.89 4.17
C ARG A 85 5.40 10.30 5.36
N LEU A 86 5.61 9.40 6.32
CA LEU A 86 6.55 9.62 7.43
C LEU A 86 7.98 9.80 6.91
N GLY A 87 8.42 8.96 5.98
CA GLY A 87 9.73 9.07 5.36
C GLY A 87 9.91 10.41 4.66
N SER A 88 8.93 10.83 3.87
CA SER A 88 9.00 12.09 3.12
C SER A 88 8.99 13.31 4.05
N LEU A 89 8.22 13.26 5.14
CA LEU A 89 8.25 14.30 6.18
C LEU A 89 9.64 14.42 6.84
N ILE A 90 10.30 13.30 7.12
CA ILE A 90 11.67 13.27 7.67
C ILE A 90 12.66 13.86 6.67
N VAL A 91 12.58 13.45 5.40
CA VAL A 91 13.46 13.94 4.33
C VAL A 91 13.29 15.45 4.14
N ARG A 92 12.05 15.94 4.23
CA ARG A 92 11.72 17.38 4.22
C ARG A 92 12.01 18.10 5.54
N ARG A 93 12.61 17.44 6.54
CA ARG A 93 12.94 18.02 7.87
C ARG A 93 11.72 18.64 8.58
N MET A 94 10.59 17.92 8.59
CA MET A 94 9.31 18.37 9.13
C MET A 94 8.68 19.57 8.40
N ALA A 95 9.17 19.90 7.20
CA ALA A 95 8.51 20.85 6.33
C ALA A 95 7.29 20.20 5.65
N ASP A 96 6.25 21.01 5.51
CA ASP A 96 4.99 20.64 4.92
C ASP A 96 5.13 20.47 3.39
N THR A 97 4.43 19.50 2.78
CA THR A 97 4.46 19.30 1.32
C THR A 97 3.86 20.49 0.57
N LYS A 98 4.42 20.85 -0.57
CA LYS A 98 3.93 21.93 -1.46
C LYS A 98 2.81 21.48 -2.40
N GLU A 99 2.63 20.18 -2.60
CA GLU A 99 1.53 19.58 -3.37
C GLU A 99 0.18 20.13 -2.90
N ARG A 100 -0.67 20.52 -3.87
CA ARG A 100 -1.98 21.16 -3.63
C ARG A 100 -3.04 20.57 -4.54
N LEU A 101 -3.24 19.26 -4.43
CA LEU A 101 -4.28 18.58 -5.17
C LEU A 101 -5.68 18.94 -4.70
N TRP A 102 -6.58 19.05 -5.67
CA TRP A 102 -7.98 19.33 -5.45
C TRP A 102 -8.81 18.44 -6.38
N PRO A 103 -9.88 17.78 -5.89
CA PRO A 103 -10.43 17.85 -4.53
C PRO A 103 -9.86 16.82 -3.55
N ILE A 104 -9.17 15.79 -4.05
CA ILE A 104 -8.58 14.69 -3.27
C ILE A 104 -7.05 14.70 -3.47
N GLY A 105 -6.30 14.55 -2.39
CA GLY A 105 -4.85 14.41 -2.40
C GLY A 105 -4.36 13.67 -1.16
N MET A 106 -3.07 13.79 -0.87
CA MET A 106 -2.46 13.11 0.27
C MET A 106 -2.94 13.62 1.64
N ASP A 107 -3.57 14.79 1.68
CA ASP A 107 -4.20 15.33 2.89
C ASP A 107 -5.32 14.43 3.42
N GLN A 108 -6.16 13.89 2.54
CA GLN A 108 -7.25 12.99 2.93
C GLN A 108 -6.69 11.66 3.46
N VAL A 109 -5.55 11.20 2.94
CA VAL A 109 -4.84 10.04 3.46
C VAL A 109 -4.32 10.33 4.88
N ASN A 110 -3.73 11.51 5.12
CA ASN A 110 -3.29 11.92 6.46
C ASN A 110 -4.46 11.99 7.45
N ILE A 111 -5.60 12.54 7.03
CA ILE A 111 -6.84 12.58 7.81
C ILE A 111 -7.31 11.16 8.13
N ALA A 112 -7.31 10.27 7.14
CA ALA A 112 -7.68 8.87 7.34
C ALA A 112 -6.76 8.15 8.35
N PHE A 113 -5.45 8.43 8.36
CA PHE A 113 -4.54 7.88 9.39
C PHE A 113 -4.98 8.31 10.80
N VAL A 114 -5.18 9.60 11.01
CA VAL A 114 -5.51 10.16 12.34
C VAL A 114 -6.85 9.66 12.84
N PHE A 115 -7.90 9.84 12.04
CA PHE A 115 -9.25 9.48 12.47
C PHE A 115 -9.49 7.97 12.43
N GLY A 116 -8.74 7.24 11.60
CA GLY A 116 -8.62 5.79 11.65
C GLY A 116 -8.05 5.31 12.97
N ALA A 117 -6.99 5.94 13.47
CA ALA A 117 -6.42 5.65 14.78
C ALA A 117 -7.35 6.00 15.94
N LEU A 118 -8.13 7.08 15.83
CA LEU A 118 -9.01 7.56 16.91
C LEU A 118 -10.29 6.72 17.06
N GLY A 119 -10.91 6.30 15.96
CA GLY A 119 -12.25 5.71 15.97
C GLY A 119 -12.44 4.49 15.08
N GLY A 120 -11.35 3.89 14.59
CA GLY A 120 -11.39 2.77 13.65
C GLY A 120 -11.60 3.22 12.20
N TRP A 121 -11.59 2.25 11.29
CA TRP A 121 -11.53 2.51 9.85
C TRP A 121 -12.72 3.32 9.32
N VAL A 122 -13.92 3.13 9.88
CA VAL A 122 -15.12 3.88 9.49
C VAL A 122 -14.98 5.38 9.79
N TRP A 123 -14.41 5.74 10.93
CA TRP A 123 -14.14 7.15 11.27
C TRP A 123 -13.11 7.75 10.33
N GLY A 124 -12.02 7.02 10.06
CA GLY A 124 -11.01 7.44 9.08
C GLY A 124 -11.62 7.77 7.71
N LEU A 125 -12.47 6.88 7.18
CA LEU A 125 -13.17 7.11 5.92
C LEU A 125 -14.15 8.28 5.97
N GLY A 126 -14.93 8.38 7.06
CA GLY A 126 -15.92 9.44 7.24
C GLY A 126 -15.28 10.84 7.27
N PHE A 127 -14.19 11.01 8.00
CA PHE A 127 -13.47 12.30 8.06
C PHE A 127 -12.71 12.62 6.77
N ALA A 128 -12.14 11.61 6.10
CA ALA A 128 -11.54 11.81 4.79
C ALA A 128 -12.58 12.28 3.77
N LEU A 129 -13.74 11.63 3.71
CA LEU A 129 -14.86 12.04 2.85
C LEU A 129 -15.37 13.44 3.19
N LEU A 130 -15.52 13.74 4.49
CA LEU A 130 -15.90 15.08 4.94
C LEU A 130 -14.90 16.14 4.46
N SER A 131 -13.60 15.86 4.51
CA SER A 131 -12.57 16.75 3.98
C SER A 131 -12.70 16.97 2.47
N VAL A 132 -13.00 15.92 1.69
CA VAL A 132 -13.28 16.06 0.25
C VAL A 132 -14.50 16.96 0.01
N ILE A 133 -15.58 16.76 0.75
CA ILE A 133 -16.80 17.58 0.64
C ILE A 133 -16.49 19.05 0.97
N VAL A 134 -15.74 19.29 2.04
CA VAL A 134 -15.30 20.63 2.44
C VAL A 134 -14.44 21.28 1.35
N ASN A 135 -13.51 20.54 0.74
CA ASN A 135 -12.70 21.01 -0.38
C ASN A 135 -13.56 21.37 -1.60
N LEU A 136 -14.56 20.55 -1.92
CA LEU A 136 -15.49 20.80 -3.03
C LEU A 136 -16.32 22.07 -2.80
N ILE A 137 -16.85 22.27 -1.59
CA ILE A 137 -17.63 23.46 -1.22
C ILE A 137 -16.75 24.71 -1.24
N ALA A 138 -15.55 24.63 -0.66
CA ALA A 138 -14.63 25.75 -0.55
C ALA A 138 -13.91 26.08 -1.88
N ARG A 139 -13.97 25.18 -2.87
CA ARG A 139 -13.25 25.27 -4.16
C ARG A 139 -11.74 25.53 -4.01
N LYS A 140 -11.18 25.07 -2.90
CA LYS A 140 -9.76 25.17 -2.57
C LYS A 140 -9.37 24.02 -1.65
N PRO A 141 -8.12 23.54 -1.71
CA PRO A 141 -7.64 22.52 -0.78
C PRO A 141 -7.55 23.13 0.62
N ILE A 142 -8.33 22.60 1.56
CA ILE A 142 -8.25 22.90 2.99
C ILE A 142 -7.46 21.77 3.64
N ARG A 143 -6.31 22.13 4.20
CA ARG A 143 -5.35 21.19 4.79
C ARG A 143 -4.91 21.61 6.18
N LEU A 144 -4.42 20.63 6.91
CA LEU A 144 -3.73 20.79 8.18
C LEU A 144 -2.26 20.45 7.95
N GLU A 145 -1.35 21.17 8.60
CA GLU A 145 0.08 20.92 8.42
C GLU A 145 0.43 19.48 8.82
N GLU A 146 1.23 18.80 7.99
CA GLU A 146 1.54 17.38 8.13
C GLU A 146 2.08 17.02 9.51
N LYS A 147 3.02 17.81 10.04
CA LYS A 147 3.65 17.55 11.34
C LYS A 147 2.63 17.45 12.48
N TYR A 148 1.55 18.24 12.44
CA TYR A 148 0.50 18.19 13.46
C TYR A 148 -0.40 16.97 13.26
N MET A 149 -0.64 16.57 12.01
CA MET A 149 -1.38 15.35 11.71
C MET A 149 -0.66 14.11 12.22
N TYR A 150 0.65 14.01 11.97
CA TYR A 150 1.44 12.87 12.46
C TYR A 150 1.66 12.88 13.97
N LEU A 151 1.78 14.07 14.58
CA LEU A 151 1.79 14.19 16.04
C LEU A 151 0.47 13.70 16.63
N LEU A 152 -0.67 14.12 16.05
CA LEU A 152 -1.99 13.72 16.52
C LEU A 152 -2.25 12.22 16.32
N TRP A 153 -1.79 11.66 15.18
CA TRP A 153 -1.82 10.22 14.95
C TRP A 153 -1.01 9.46 16.00
N PHE A 154 0.21 9.90 16.31
CA PHE A 154 1.03 9.27 17.36
C PHE A 154 0.37 9.33 18.74
N VAL A 155 -0.23 10.48 19.08
CA VAL A 155 -1.02 10.65 20.32
C VAL A 155 -2.23 9.72 20.31
N ALA A 156 -2.93 9.55 19.19
CA ALA A 156 -4.06 8.63 19.08
C ALA A 156 -3.64 7.17 19.34
N ILE A 157 -2.53 6.72 18.74
CA ILE A 157 -1.97 5.39 19.01
C ILE A 157 -1.61 5.25 20.51
N ALA A 158 -0.96 6.25 21.11
CA ALA A 158 -0.61 6.20 22.54
C ALA A 158 -1.85 6.17 23.45
N LEU A 159 -2.89 6.94 23.12
CA LEU A 159 -4.16 6.94 23.85
C LEU A 159 -4.90 5.61 23.71
N SER A 160 -4.80 4.93 22.57
CA SER A 160 -5.41 3.60 22.38
C SER A 160 -4.91 2.56 23.39
N ALA A 161 -3.67 2.70 23.89
CA ALA A 161 -3.10 1.82 24.93
C ALA A 161 -3.88 1.89 26.24
N THR A 162 -4.50 3.04 26.53
CA THR A 162 -5.35 3.24 27.71
C THR A 162 -6.77 2.71 27.51
N LYS A 163 -7.13 2.30 26.28
CA LYS A 163 -8.49 1.90 25.88
C LYS A 163 -9.56 2.98 26.12
N LEU A 164 -9.17 4.25 26.23
CA LEU A 164 -10.10 5.39 26.35
C LEU A 164 -10.85 5.68 25.05
N ILE A 165 -10.24 5.34 23.92
CA ILE A 165 -10.80 5.46 22.58
C ILE A 165 -11.14 4.05 22.06
N VAL A 166 -10.52 3.62 20.97
CA VAL A 166 -10.53 2.24 20.47
C VAL A 166 -9.41 1.38 21.06
N SER A 167 -9.49 0.06 20.87
CA SER A 167 -8.41 -0.86 21.26
C SER A 167 -7.13 -0.60 20.45
N PRO A 168 -5.92 -0.95 20.94
CA PRO A 168 -4.68 -0.75 20.18
C PRO A 168 -4.68 -1.44 18.80
N VAL A 169 -5.24 -2.64 18.73
CA VAL A 169 -5.37 -3.39 17.47
C VAL A 169 -6.31 -2.68 16.51
N GLU A 170 -7.45 -2.20 17.00
CA GLU A 170 -8.43 -1.46 16.20
C GLU A 170 -7.91 -0.08 15.76
N SER A 171 -7.12 0.59 16.59
CA SER A 171 -6.45 1.85 16.27
C SER A 171 -5.46 1.68 15.11
N LEU A 172 -4.60 0.66 15.19
CA LEU A 172 -3.67 0.33 14.11
C LEU A 172 -4.38 -0.16 12.85
N ALA A 173 -5.34 -1.07 12.98
CA ALA A 173 -6.13 -1.55 11.85
C ALA A 173 -6.90 -0.41 11.17
N GLY A 174 -7.51 0.48 11.98
CA GLY A 174 -8.22 1.66 11.51
C GLY A 174 -7.32 2.61 10.73
N THR A 175 -6.11 2.85 11.23
CA THR A 175 -5.07 3.65 10.55
C THR A 175 -4.80 3.10 9.15
N PHE A 176 -4.45 1.81 9.05
CA PHE A 176 -4.01 1.24 7.77
C PHE A 176 -5.16 1.04 6.79
N ILE A 177 -6.30 0.50 7.24
CA ILE A 177 -7.44 0.22 6.36
C ILE A 177 -8.01 1.53 5.79
N ALA A 178 -8.28 2.53 6.63
CA ALA A 178 -8.88 3.77 6.16
C ALA A 178 -7.98 4.51 5.17
N ALA A 179 -6.70 4.67 5.53
CA ALA A 179 -5.75 5.38 4.68
C ALA A 179 -5.45 4.63 3.39
N GLY A 180 -5.36 3.30 3.43
CA GLY A 180 -5.19 2.49 2.23
C GLY A 180 -6.37 2.60 1.27
N ILE A 181 -7.61 2.54 1.78
CA ILE A 181 -8.80 2.76 0.96
C ILE A 181 -8.79 4.16 0.34
N VAL A 182 -8.51 5.20 1.12
CA VAL A 182 -8.46 6.58 0.61
C VAL A 182 -7.35 6.75 -0.43
N ALA A 183 -6.18 6.15 -0.22
CA ALA A 183 -5.09 6.18 -1.19
C ALA A 183 -5.47 5.49 -2.52
N ILE A 184 -6.09 4.32 -2.46
CA ILE A 184 -6.57 3.60 -3.65
C ILE A 184 -7.64 4.43 -4.37
N VAL A 185 -8.64 4.92 -3.64
CA VAL A 185 -9.72 5.74 -4.22
C VAL A 185 -9.20 7.02 -4.85
N GLY A 186 -8.27 7.72 -4.17
CA GLY A 186 -7.60 8.90 -4.71
C GLY A 186 -6.82 8.59 -6.00
N SER A 187 -6.07 7.49 -6.02
CA SER A 187 -5.35 7.05 -7.22
C SER A 187 -6.29 6.82 -8.40
N PHE A 188 -7.43 6.16 -8.15
CA PHE A 188 -8.43 5.92 -9.19
C PHE A 188 -9.08 7.21 -9.67
N TYR A 189 -9.39 8.12 -8.76
CA TYR A 189 -9.96 9.42 -9.12
C TYR A 189 -9.06 10.16 -10.12
N TRP A 190 -7.76 10.27 -9.82
CA TRP A 190 -6.80 10.97 -10.67
C TRP A 190 -6.56 10.28 -12.00
N TRP A 191 -6.45 8.96 -12.01
CA TRP A 191 -6.34 8.19 -13.25
C TRP A 191 -7.56 8.37 -14.17
N PHE A 192 -8.78 8.32 -13.61
CA PHE A 192 -9.98 8.60 -14.40
C PHE A 192 -10.04 10.06 -14.86
N HIS A 193 -9.67 11.00 -14.01
CA HIS A 193 -9.61 12.42 -14.36
C HIS A 193 -8.68 12.64 -15.56
N GLU A 194 -7.49 12.04 -15.54
CA GLU A 194 -6.53 12.09 -16.65
C GLU A 194 -7.12 11.50 -17.94
N ILE A 195 -7.76 10.33 -17.87
CA ILE A 195 -8.41 9.70 -19.04
C ILE A 195 -9.46 10.62 -19.68
N PHE A 196 -10.28 11.30 -18.86
CA PHE A 196 -11.38 12.13 -19.36
C PHE A 196 -10.97 13.53 -19.79
N THR A 197 -9.98 14.12 -19.13
CA THR A 197 -9.54 15.50 -19.40
C THR A 197 -8.35 15.57 -20.34
N GLY A 198 -7.58 14.48 -20.45
CA GLY A 198 -6.31 14.44 -21.18
C GLY A 198 -5.19 15.27 -20.50
N VAL A 199 -5.44 15.78 -19.31
CA VAL A 199 -4.49 16.59 -18.53
C VAL A 199 -3.91 15.69 -17.45
N ALA A 200 -2.65 15.30 -17.63
CA ALA A 200 -1.86 14.69 -16.58
C ALA A 200 -1.70 15.67 -15.43
N GLU A 201 -1.67 15.14 -14.21
CA GLU A 201 -1.37 15.93 -13.02
C GLU A 201 0.02 16.58 -13.19
N ASP A 202 0.15 17.86 -12.82
CA ASP A 202 1.45 18.52 -12.75
C ASP A 202 2.26 17.87 -11.60
N GLU A 203 2.93 16.74 -11.88
CA GLU A 203 3.85 16.04 -10.96
C GLU A 203 5.16 16.82 -10.76
N ASP A 204 5.30 18.02 -11.32
CA ASP A 204 6.50 18.87 -11.28
C ASP A 204 6.69 19.57 -9.92
N PHE A 205 6.41 18.83 -8.84
CA PHE A 205 6.88 19.18 -7.51
C PHE A 205 8.23 18.52 -7.32
N ASP A 206 9.30 19.29 -7.49
CA ASP A 206 10.70 18.93 -7.19
C ASP A 206 10.90 18.78 -5.66
N GLU A 207 10.04 17.96 -5.03
CA GLU A 207 10.01 17.65 -3.63
C GLU A 207 10.69 16.32 -3.37
N PRO A 208 11.56 16.24 -2.36
CA PRO A 208 12.20 15.00 -2.04
C PRO A 208 11.20 14.08 -1.33
N VAL A 209 10.75 13.05 -2.06
CA VAL A 209 9.85 11.99 -1.56
C VAL A 209 10.70 10.79 -1.13
N ALA A 210 10.30 10.09 -0.07
CA ALA A 210 11.02 8.92 0.40
C ALA A 210 10.81 7.66 -0.46
N MET A 211 9.67 7.55 -1.13
CA MET A 211 9.27 6.39 -1.92
C MET A 211 8.27 6.82 -3.01
N GLY A 212 8.17 6.11 -4.13
CA GLY A 212 7.18 6.44 -5.16
C GLY A 212 5.76 6.09 -4.72
N PHE A 213 4.74 6.85 -5.14
CA PHE A 213 3.36 6.45 -4.90
C PHE A 213 2.97 5.19 -5.70
N GLY A 214 3.72 4.85 -6.75
CA GLY A 214 3.65 3.56 -7.44
C GLY A 214 3.84 2.37 -6.50
N ASP A 215 4.69 2.48 -5.47
CA ASP A 215 4.92 1.40 -4.49
C ASP A 215 3.68 1.15 -3.62
N VAL A 216 2.89 2.19 -3.34
CA VAL A 216 1.60 2.06 -2.62
C VAL A 216 0.61 1.24 -3.46
N LYS A 217 0.54 1.52 -4.77
CA LYS A 217 -0.33 0.79 -5.71
C LYS A 217 0.13 -0.65 -5.87
N LEU A 218 1.45 -0.88 -5.99
CA LEU A 218 2.03 -2.22 -6.06
C LEU A 218 1.74 -3.03 -4.79
N ALA A 219 1.89 -2.43 -3.62
CA ALA A 219 1.55 -3.05 -2.35
C ALA A 219 0.06 -3.39 -2.25
N ALA A 220 -0.84 -2.54 -2.77
CA ALA A 220 -2.27 -2.84 -2.84
C ALA A 220 -2.57 -4.11 -3.65
N ILE A 221 -1.88 -4.31 -4.78
CA ILE A 221 -2.01 -5.53 -5.60
C ILE A 221 -1.50 -6.75 -4.82
N LEU A 222 -0.32 -6.65 -4.21
CA LEU A 222 0.30 -7.74 -3.46
C LEU A 222 -0.51 -8.11 -2.21
N GLY A 223 -1.04 -7.13 -1.50
CA GLY A 223 -1.93 -7.32 -0.35
C GLY A 223 -3.22 -8.03 -0.74
N ALA A 224 -3.76 -7.77 -1.93
CA ALA A 224 -4.95 -8.48 -2.43
C ALA A 224 -4.68 -9.97 -2.66
N ILE A 225 -3.49 -10.34 -3.12
CA ILE A 225 -3.13 -11.73 -3.43
C ILE A 225 -2.71 -12.51 -2.17
N LEU A 226 -1.97 -11.84 -1.27
CA LEU A 226 -1.36 -12.48 -0.11
C LEU A 226 -2.25 -12.46 1.13
N GLY A 227 -3.19 -11.52 1.21
CA GLY A 227 -3.84 -11.15 2.46
C GLY A 227 -2.91 -10.34 3.38
N TRP A 228 -3.46 -9.79 4.46
CA TRP A 228 -2.74 -8.85 5.30
C TRP A 228 -1.58 -9.50 6.09
N GLN A 229 -1.72 -10.76 6.55
CA GLN A 229 -0.68 -11.41 7.35
C GLN A 229 0.57 -11.72 6.51
N SER A 230 0.38 -12.40 5.37
CA SER A 230 1.48 -12.75 4.48
C SER A 230 2.10 -11.52 3.82
N MET A 231 1.34 -10.42 3.65
CA MET A 231 1.91 -9.14 3.23
C MET A 231 2.92 -8.57 4.23
N LEU A 232 2.71 -8.73 5.54
CA LEU A 232 3.70 -8.29 6.53
C LEU A 232 5.02 -9.07 6.40
N VAL A 233 4.93 -10.38 6.13
CA VAL A 233 6.12 -11.21 5.84
C VAL A 233 6.79 -10.75 4.55
N ALA A 234 6.00 -10.51 3.49
CA ALA A 234 6.51 -10.02 2.22
C ALA A 234 7.27 -8.70 2.38
N LEU A 235 6.70 -7.75 3.11
CA LEU A 235 7.30 -6.45 3.37
C LEU A 235 8.59 -6.56 4.19
N PHE A 236 8.59 -7.41 5.23
CA PHE A 236 9.79 -7.68 6.02
C PHE A 236 10.93 -8.24 5.15
N LEU A 237 10.63 -9.24 4.31
CA LEU A 237 11.60 -9.80 3.38
C LEU A 237 12.06 -8.78 2.34
N ALA A 238 11.16 -7.94 1.84
CA ALA A 238 11.46 -6.88 0.90
C ALA A 238 12.50 -5.89 1.47
N PHE A 239 12.36 -5.48 2.74
CA PHE A 239 13.34 -4.63 3.39
C PHE A 239 14.69 -5.31 3.56
N ILE A 240 14.74 -6.60 3.91
CA ILE A 240 16.00 -7.35 4.01
C ILE A 240 16.68 -7.45 2.64
N ILE A 241 15.93 -7.87 1.61
CA ILE A 241 16.45 -8.02 0.24
C ILE A 241 16.93 -6.67 -0.27
N GLY A 242 16.12 -5.61 -0.13
CA GLY A 242 16.46 -4.26 -0.55
C GLY A 242 17.70 -3.70 0.17
N ALA A 243 17.82 -3.95 1.48
CA ALA A 243 18.99 -3.55 2.25
C ALA A 243 20.26 -4.28 1.79
N VAL A 244 20.20 -5.59 1.59
CA VAL A 244 21.35 -6.39 1.10
C VAL A 244 21.75 -5.94 -0.30
N VAL A 245 20.80 -5.86 -1.23
CA VAL A 245 21.05 -5.39 -2.60
C VAL A 245 21.64 -3.98 -2.58
N GLY A 246 21.11 -3.08 -1.76
CA GLY A 246 21.61 -1.72 -1.68
C GLY A 246 22.99 -1.57 -1.09
N VAL A 247 23.35 -2.40 -0.12
CA VAL A 247 24.74 -2.46 0.38
C VAL A 247 25.68 -2.95 -0.72
N VAL A 248 25.31 -4.00 -1.45
CA VAL A 248 26.12 -4.56 -2.55
C VAL A 248 26.31 -3.52 -3.68
N VAL A 249 25.21 -2.92 -4.16
CA VAL A 249 25.24 -1.89 -5.21
C VAL A 249 26.11 -0.70 -4.78
N LYS A 250 26.00 -0.27 -3.52
CA LYS A 250 26.82 0.83 -2.99
C LYS A 250 28.31 0.48 -2.93
N ILE A 251 28.66 -0.74 -2.55
CA ILE A 251 30.05 -1.22 -2.55
C ILE A 251 30.61 -1.29 -3.97
N MET A 252 29.77 -1.64 -4.95
CA MET A 252 30.13 -1.69 -6.36
C MET A 252 30.16 -0.32 -7.06
N GLY A 253 29.94 0.77 -6.32
CA GLY A 253 29.96 2.14 -6.86
C GLY A 253 28.71 2.54 -7.65
N GLY A 254 27.60 1.83 -7.47
CA GLY A 254 26.32 2.12 -8.13
C GLY A 254 25.61 3.37 -7.62
N SER A 255 24.43 3.65 -8.19
CA SER A 255 23.59 4.79 -7.83
C SER A 255 23.08 4.72 -6.38
N ARG A 256 22.71 5.88 -5.83
CA ARG A 256 22.12 5.98 -4.48
C ARG A 256 20.63 5.64 -4.44
N ILE A 257 19.97 5.65 -5.60
CA ILE A 257 18.53 5.41 -5.73
C ILE A 257 18.33 3.96 -6.15
N ILE A 258 17.55 3.22 -5.36
CA ILE A 258 17.27 1.81 -5.59
C ILE A 258 15.76 1.64 -5.64
N PRO A 259 15.22 1.07 -6.72
CA PRO A 259 13.78 0.81 -6.84
C PRO A 259 13.34 -0.20 -5.79
N PHE A 260 12.21 0.07 -5.13
CA PHE A 260 11.66 -0.78 -4.09
C PHE A 260 10.75 -1.89 -4.64
N GLY A 261 10.23 -1.73 -5.86
CA GLY A 261 9.35 -2.69 -6.51
C GLY A 261 9.94 -4.10 -6.62
N PRO A 262 11.18 -4.30 -7.13
CA PRO A 262 11.76 -5.64 -7.25
C PRO A 262 11.97 -6.37 -5.93
N PRO A 263 12.58 -5.76 -4.88
CA PRO A 263 12.62 -6.38 -3.56
C PRO A 263 11.22 -6.72 -3.01
N LEU A 264 10.22 -5.87 -3.26
CA LEU A 264 8.85 -6.08 -2.80
C LEU A 264 8.17 -7.27 -3.48
N VAL A 265 8.29 -7.38 -4.81
CA VAL A 265 7.75 -8.53 -5.57
C VAL A 265 8.47 -9.83 -5.21
N LEU A 266 9.78 -9.80 -4.99
CA LEU A 266 10.55 -10.97 -4.54
C LEU A 266 10.14 -11.41 -3.13
N GLY A 267 10.01 -10.48 -2.19
CA GLY A 267 9.51 -10.75 -0.84
C GLY A 267 8.10 -11.35 -0.87
N ALA A 268 7.22 -10.82 -1.73
CA ALA A 268 5.88 -11.35 -1.94
C ALA A 268 5.86 -12.75 -2.55
N LEU A 269 6.75 -13.05 -3.50
CA LEU A 269 6.86 -14.39 -4.06
C LEU A 269 7.28 -15.40 -2.99
N ILE A 270 8.22 -15.05 -2.11
CA ILE A 270 8.62 -15.91 -1.00
C ILE A 270 7.47 -16.08 0.00
N ALA A 271 6.79 -14.99 0.37
CA ALA A 271 5.67 -15.01 1.30
C ALA A 271 4.47 -15.81 0.79
N LEU A 272 4.26 -15.88 -0.53
CA LEU A 272 3.21 -16.72 -1.11
C LEU A 272 3.41 -18.21 -0.81
N PHE A 273 4.65 -18.70 -0.88
CA PHE A 273 4.94 -20.12 -0.68
C PHE A 273 5.20 -20.47 0.79
N TYR A 274 5.82 -19.54 1.53
CA TYR A 274 6.36 -19.80 2.87
C TYR A 274 5.77 -18.90 3.96
N GLY A 275 4.90 -17.95 3.63
CA GLY A 275 4.39 -16.95 4.58
C GLY A 275 3.68 -17.59 5.77
N GLN A 276 2.79 -18.55 5.53
CA GLN A 276 2.08 -19.25 6.61
C GLN A 276 3.01 -20.08 7.49
N GLN A 277 4.04 -20.70 6.90
CA GLN A 277 5.06 -21.47 7.62
C GLN A 277 5.92 -20.54 8.48
N ILE A 278 6.30 -19.37 7.96
CA ILE A 278 7.06 -18.35 8.71
C ILE A 278 6.22 -17.82 9.87
N ILE A 279 4.94 -17.52 9.63
CA ILE A 279 4.02 -17.03 10.67
C ILE A 279 3.83 -18.08 11.76
N SER A 280 3.53 -19.33 11.39
CA SER A 280 3.32 -20.42 12.37
C SER A 280 4.58 -20.76 13.15
N TRP A 281 5.75 -20.74 12.50
CA TRP A 281 7.04 -20.89 13.17
C TRP A 281 7.28 -19.78 14.20
N TYR A 282 7.02 -18.51 13.83
CA TYR A 282 7.17 -17.37 14.73
C TYR A 282 6.21 -17.44 15.92
N LEU A 283 4.93 -17.72 15.66
CA LEU A 283 3.92 -17.84 16.72
C LEU A 283 4.20 -19.03 17.65
N GLY A 284 4.72 -20.13 17.12
CA GLY A 284 5.14 -21.28 17.90
C GLY A 284 6.34 -21.01 18.82
N MET A 285 7.12 -19.94 18.60
CA MET A 285 8.15 -19.50 19.55
C MET A 285 7.59 -18.68 20.72
N LEU A 286 6.38 -18.12 20.56
CA LEU A 286 5.72 -17.30 21.58
C LEU A 286 4.85 -18.13 22.54
N THR A 287 4.51 -19.35 22.15
CA THR A 287 3.73 -20.33 22.94
C THR A 287 4.62 -21.32 23.63
#